data_AF-A0A382XBU7-F1
#
_entry.id   AF-A0A382XBU7-F1
#
_cell.length_a   1.000
_cell.length_b   1.000
_cell.length_c   1.000
_cell.angle_alpha   90.00
_cell.angle_beta   90.00
_cell.angle_gamma   90.00
#
_symmetry.space_group_name_H-M   'P 1'
#
loop_
_entity.id
_entity.type
_entity.pdbx_description
1 polymer ?
#
loop_
_entity_poly.entity_id
_entity_poly.type
_entity_poly.pdbx_seq_one_letter_code
_entity_poly.pdbx_strand_id
1 'polypeptide(L)'
;RYYFAVNANVRLGRVVMLAPPNRGSEVVDRLKAFPGFDLLNGPAGSQLGTGVDSVPLNLGAVDFELGVIAGTASINPILSQFLPNPDDGKVSVARTKVAGMKDFVTVTHAHPFLMDAPEVIELVIGFIKRGSFAPLSD
;
A
#
# COMPACT_ATOMS: atom_id res chain seq x y z
N ARG A 1 1.17 -10.50 3.08
CA ARG A 1 -0.20 -11.07 3.22
C ARG A 1 -0.23 -12.53 2.74
N TYR A 2 0.13 -12.83 1.49
CA TYR A 2 0.16 -14.19 0.94
C TYR A 2 0.79 -15.25 1.86
N TYR A 3 1.99 -14.97 2.38
CA TYR A 3 2.71 -15.88 3.28
C TYR A 3 1.87 -16.29 4.51
N PHE A 4 1.13 -15.38 5.13
CA PHE A 4 0.31 -15.68 6.32
C PHE A 4 -0.95 -16.46 5.98
N ALA A 5 -1.54 -16.21 4.81
CA ALA A 5 -2.70 -16.96 4.35
C ALA A 5 -2.40 -18.45 4.15
N VAL A 6 -1.14 -18.80 3.82
CA VAL A 6 -0.71 -20.19 3.62
C VAL A 6 0.10 -20.76 4.78
N ASN A 7 0.38 -19.98 5.84
CA ASN A 7 1.12 -20.41 7.04
C ASN A 7 0.39 -19.99 8.32
N ALA A 8 -0.53 -20.84 8.80
CA ALA A 8 -1.41 -20.54 9.94
C ALA A 8 -0.71 -20.46 11.32
N ASN A 9 0.51 -20.98 11.45
CA ASN A 9 1.20 -21.09 12.74
C ASN A 9 2.20 -19.94 13.02
N VAL A 10 2.14 -18.84 12.25
CA VAL A 10 3.06 -17.71 12.41
C VAL A 10 2.43 -16.66 13.32
N ARG A 11 3.09 -16.36 14.44
CA ARG A 11 2.68 -15.26 15.31
C ARG A 11 3.04 -13.93 14.66
N LEU A 12 2.03 -13.19 14.24
CA LEU A 12 2.18 -11.86 13.68
C LEU A 12 1.80 -10.81 14.72
N GLY A 13 2.69 -9.82 14.92
CA GLY A 13 2.39 -8.65 15.73
C GLY A 13 1.58 -7.62 14.95
N ARG A 14 1.78 -6.34 15.30
CA ARG A 14 1.21 -5.22 14.53
C ARG A 14 2.00 -5.02 13.25
N VAL A 15 1.28 -4.79 12.15
CA VAL A 15 1.86 -4.55 10.83
C VAL A 15 1.46 -3.17 10.36
N VAL A 16 2.39 -2.48 9.72
CA VAL A 16 2.10 -1.25 8.98
C VAL A 16 2.44 -1.47 7.51
N MET A 17 1.54 -1.05 6.63
CA MET A 17 1.80 -0.98 5.19
C MET A 17 1.85 0.47 4.73
N LEU A 18 2.87 0.78 3.95
CA LEU A 18 3.11 2.09 3.35
C LEU A 18 2.73 2.04 1.87
N ALA A 19 1.69 2.79 1.49
CA ALA A 19 1.15 2.85 0.14
C ALA A 19 0.98 1.48 -0.58
N PRO A 20 0.42 0.44 0.06
CA PRO A 20 0.29 -0.88 -0.56
C PRO A 20 -0.74 -0.86 -1.71
N PRO A 21 -0.54 -1.58 -2.82
CA PRO A 21 -1.59 -1.79 -3.81
C PRO A 21 -2.52 -2.96 -3.39
N ASN A 22 -3.20 -2.83 -2.25
CA ASN A 22 -3.99 -3.91 -1.63
C ASN A 22 -5.16 -4.41 -2.48
N ARG A 23 -5.69 -3.58 -3.39
CA ARG A 23 -6.75 -3.93 -4.34
C ARG A 23 -6.22 -4.13 -5.75
N GLY A 24 -4.98 -4.62 -5.88
CA GLY A 24 -4.23 -4.65 -7.13
C GLY A 24 -3.81 -3.25 -7.57
N SER A 25 -2.92 -3.19 -8.55
CA SER A 25 -2.44 -1.94 -9.13
C SER A 25 -2.87 -1.84 -10.60
N GLU A 26 -3.84 -0.97 -10.89
CA GLU A 26 -4.16 -0.59 -12.29
C GLU A 26 -2.95 0.06 -12.98
N VAL A 27 -2.01 0.58 -12.19
CA VAL A 27 -0.72 1.11 -12.67
C VAL A 27 0.18 -0.01 -13.16
N VAL A 28 0.14 -1.22 -12.59
CA VAL A 28 0.83 -2.39 -13.18
C VAL A 28 0.15 -2.77 -14.51
N ASP A 29 -1.18 -2.74 -14.58
CA ASP A 29 -1.89 -3.10 -15.81
C ASP A 29 -1.67 -2.08 -16.94
N ARG A 30 -1.49 -0.80 -16.61
CA ARG A 30 -1.18 0.27 -17.58
C ARG A 30 0.32 0.45 -17.85
N LEU A 31 1.21 0.19 -16.89
CA LEU A 31 2.66 0.26 -17.09
C LEU A 31 3.22 -0.94 -17.86
N LYS A 32 2.48 -2.04 -18.01
CA LYS A 32 2.79 -3.09 -19.01
C LYS A 32 2.91 -2.53 -20.44
N ALA A 33 2.29 -1.40 -20.74
CA ALA A 33 2.39 -0.74 -22.05
C ALA A 33 3.64 0.14 -22.22
N PHE A 34 4.42 0.38 -21.15
CA PHE A 34 5.67 1.13 -21.23
C PHE A 34 6.85 0.21 -21.56
N PRO A 35 7.65 0.50 -22.62
CA PRO A 35 8.82 -0.31 -22.94
C PRO A 35 9.81 -0.29 -21.76
N GLY A 36 10.17 -1.48 -21.24
CA GLY A 36 11.16 -1.63 -20.16
C GLY A 36 10.60 -1.88 -18.75
N PHE A 37 9.27 -1.90 -18.58
CA PHE A 37 8.64 -2.17 -17.27
C PHE A 37 8.93 -3.57 -16.72
N ASP A 38 8.89 -4.59 -17.58
CA ASP A 38 9.20 -5.98 -17.22
C ASP A 38 10.69 -6.20 -16.91
N LEU A 39 11.58 -5.40 -17.51
CA LEU A 39 13.03 -5.49 -17.30
C LEU A 39 13.44 -4.95 -15.92
N LEU A 40 12.73 -3.95 -15.39
CA LEU A 40 12.99 -3.34 -14.09
C LEU A 40 12.26 -4.03 -12.93
N ASN A 41 11.04 -4.55 -13.15
CA ASN A 41 10.20 -5.09 -12.07
C ASN A 41 10.19 -6.62 -12.01
N GLY A 42 10.68 -7.31 -13.04
CA GLY A 42 10.69 -8.76 -13.12
C GLY A 42 9.30 -9.40 -13.05
N PRO A 43 9.22 -10.74 -12.90
CA PRO A 43 7.94 -11.47 -12.89
C PRO A 43 7.02 -11.09 -11.73
N ALA A 44 7.56 -10.55 -10.63
CA ALA A 44 6.78 -10.08 -9.48
C ALA A 44 5.91 -8.85 -9.80
N GLY A 45 6.36 -7.98 -10.72
CA GLY A 45 5.56 -6.86 -11.20
C GLY A 45 4.25 -7.33 -11.83
N SER A 46 4.28 -8.41 -12.62
CA SER A 46 3.08 -8.96 -13.28
C SER A 46 2.06 -9.58 -12.32
N GLN A 47 2.47 -10.04 -11.14
CA GLN A 47 1.60 -10.63 -10.11
C GLN A 47 0.84 -9.60 -9.25
N LEU A 48 1.18 -8.31 -9.40
CA LEU A 48 0.58 -7.19 -8.68
C LEU A 48 -0.50 -6.45 -9.50
N GLY A 49 -0.82 -6.92 -10.71
CA GLY A 49 -1.89 -6.38 -11.56
C GLY A 49 -3.30 -6.66 -11.01
N THR A 50 -4.35 -6.34 -11.78
CA THR A 50 -5.75 -6.57 -11.39
C THR A 50 -6.40 -7.78 -12.06
N GLY A 51 -5.66 -8.55 -12.86
CA GLY A 51 -6.13 -9.79 -13.49
C GLY A 51 -6.41 -10.94 -12.52
N VAL A 52 -6.91 -12.06 -13.04
CA VAL A 52 -7.27 -13.27 -12.26
C VAL A 52 -6.13 -13.84 -11.41
N ASP A 53 -4.88 -13.57 -11.80
CA ASP A 53 -3.67 -13.97 -11.08
C ASP A 53 -3.22 -12.96 -10.00
N SER A 54 -4.04 -11.93 -9.72
CA SER A 54 -3.75 -10.91 -8.71
C SER A 54 -3.77 -11.52 -7.31
N VAL A 55 -2.58 -11.81 -6.80
CA VAL A 55 -2.40 -12.34 -5.45
C VAL A 55 -3.07 -11.44 -4.40
N PRO A 56 -2.98 -10.09 -4.45
CA PRO A 56 -3.67 -9.23 -3.46
C PRO A 56 -5.19 -9.37 -3.44
N LEU A 57 -5.84 -9.54 -4.60
CA LEU A 57 -7.31 -9.61 -4.71
C LEU A 57 -7.87 -10.93 -4.16
N ASN A 58 -7.09 -12.02 -4.24
CA ASN A 58 -7.51 -13.35 -3.77
C ASN A 58 -7.28 -13.57 -2.27
N LEU A 59 -6.68 -12.61 -1.53
CA LEU A 59 -6.30 -12.75 -0.13
C LEU A 59 -7.35 -12.25 0.89
N GLY A 60 -8.53 -11.84 0.45
CA GLY A 60 -9.66 -11.49 1.33
C GLY A 60 -9.41 -10.31 2.28
N ALA A 61 -10.18 -10.26 3.38
CA ALA A 61 -9.96 -9.31 4.48
C ALA A 61 -8.74 -9.72 5.32
N VAL A 62 -8.12 -8.77 6.02
CA VAL A 62 -7.07 -9.07 7.01
C VAL A 62 -7.68 -9.37 8.37
N ASP A 63 -7.04 -10.25 9.13
CA ASP A 63 -7.44 -10.75 10.46
C ASP A 63 -6.41 -10.43 11.56
N PHE A 64 -5.43 -9.58 11.25
CA PHE A 64 -4.40 -9.10 12.16
C PHE A 64 -4.41 -7.57 12.26
N GLU A 65 -3.74 -7.02 13.28
CA GLU A 65 -3.65 -5.56 13.48
C GLU A 65 -2.83 -4.90 12.37
N LEU A 66 -3.51 -4.43 11.33
CA LEU A 66 -2.93 -3.74 10.19
C LEU A 66 -3.25 -2.24 10.21
N GLY A 67 -2.21 -1.42 10.22
CA GLY A 67 -2.29 0.01 9.91
C GLY A 67 -1.89 0.27 8.46
N VAL A 68 -2.60 1.17 7.78
CA VAL A 68 -2.26 1.57 6.40
C VAL A 68 -2.03 3.08 6.34
N ILE A 69 -0.87 3.48 5.78
CA ILE A 69 -0.54 4.87 5.49
C ILE A 69 -0.54 5.07 3.98
N ALA A 70 -1.24 6.09 3.48
CA ALA A 70 -1.35 6.39 2.05
C ALA A 70 -0.87 7.81 1.73
N GLY A 71 -0.13 7.97 0.62
CA GLY A 71 0.27 9.28 0.13
C GLY A 71 -0.82 9.95 -0.71
N THR A 72 -0.78 11.28 -0.79
CA THR A 72 -1.74 12.09 -1.57
C THR A 72 -1.08 13.15 -2.45
N ALA A 73 0.24 13.10 -2.63
CA ALA A 73 0.97 14.04 -3.48
C ALA A 73 1.65 13.31 -4.65
N SER A 74 1.75 13.94 -5.81
CA SER A 74 2.42 13.36 -6.97
C SER A 74 3.53 14.30 -7.47
N ILE A 75 4.69 13.74 -7.79
CA ILE A 75 5.83 14.48 -8.38
C ILE A 75 5.60 14.71 -9.87
N ASN A 76 4.88 13.79 -10.52
CA ASN A 76 4.59 13.85 -11.95
C ASN A 76 3.07 13.85 -12.20
N PRO A 77 2.45 15.03 -12.39
CA PRO A 77 1.00 15.13 -12.59
C PRO A 77 0.50 14.37 -13.82
N ILE A 78 1.36 14.07 -14.81
CA ILE A 78 0.98 13.28 -16.00
C ILE A 78 0.66 11.82 -15.60
N LEU A 79 1.40 11.22 -14.67
CA LEU A 79 1.12 9.87 -14.19
C LEU A 79 -0.10 9.82 -13.27
N SER A 80 -0.34 10.88 -12.50
CA SER A 80 -1.52 11.02 -11.62
C SER A 80 -2.83 11.20 -12.40
N GLN A 81 -2.80 11.73 -13.64
CA GLN A 81 -3.99 11.77 -14.50
C GLN A 81 -4.58 10.39 -14.82
N PHE A 82 -3.77 9.33 -14.69
CA PHE A 82 -4.22 7.95 -14.91
C PHE A 82 -4.67 7.24 -13.63
N LEU A 83 -4.65 7.92 -12.48
CA LEU A 83 -5.03 7.37 -11.18
C LEU A 83 -6.30 8.03 -10.64
N PRO A 84 -7.18 7.27 -9.94
CA PRO A 84 -8.21 7.88 -9.13
C PRO A 84 -7.59 8.74 -8.04
N ASN A 85 -7.93 10.02 -8.01
CA ASN A 85 -7.51 10.92 -6.94
C ASN A 85 -8.27 10.64 -5.64
N PRO A 86 -7.65 10.90 -4.46
CA PRO A 86 -6.25 11.29 -4.29
C PRO A 86 -5.28 10.10 -4.46
N ASP A 87 -4.09 10.38 -4.98
CA ASP A 87 -3.02 9.40 -5.21
C ASP A 87 -1.62 9.94 -4.88
N ASP A 88 -0.65 9.03 -4.76
CA ASP A 88 0.74 9.35 -4.46
C ASP A 88 1.68 9.36 -5.69
N GLY A 89 1.12 9.41 -6.89
CA GLY A 89 1.80 9.25 -8.17
C GLY A 89 1.99 7.80 -8.62
N LYS A 90 1.64 6.80 -7.80
CA LYS A 90 1.72 5.37 -8.15
C LYS A 90 0.53 4.54 -7.68
N VAL A 91 -0.09 4.89 -6.56
CA VAL A 91 -1.20 4.17 -5.95
C VAL A 91 -2.23 5.18 -5.44
N SER A 92 -3.49 5.00 -5.85
CA SER A 92 -4.59 5.79 -5.27
C SER A 92 -4.85 5.40 -3.81
N VAL A 93 -5.28 6.36 -3.00
CA VAL A 93 -5.71 6.15 -1.61
C VAL A 93 -6.77 5.05 -1.50
N ALA A 94 -7.70 4.97 -2.46
CA ALA A 94 -8.74 3.94 -2.43
C ALA A 94 -8.17 2.51 -2.55
N ARG A 95 -7.07 2.34 -3.29
CA ARG A 95 -6.42 1.04 -3.54
C ARG A 95 -5.52 0.59 -2.40
N THR A 96 -5.11 1.50 -1.51
CA THR A 96 -4.34 1.14 -0.32
C THR A 96 -5.19 0.49 0.77
N LYS A 97 -6.48 0.79 0.80
CA LYS A 97 -7.41 0.24 1.78
C LYS A 97 -7.70 -1.23 1.56
N VAL A 98 -7.79 -1.98 2.65
CA VAL A 98 -8.20 -3.38 2.70
C VAL A 98 -9.21 -3.60 3.82
N ALA A 99 -10.20 -4.47 3.60
CA ALA A 99 -11.14 -4.82 4.66
C ALA A 99 -10.40 -5.47 5.85
N GLY A 100 -10.84 -5.17 7.07
CA GLY A 100 -10.21 -5.66 8.30
C GLY A 100 -9.03 -4.83 8.81
N MET A 101 -8.59 -3.79 8.08
CA MET A 101 -7.57 -2.87 8.59
C MET A 101 -8.03 -2.19 9.88
N LYS A 102 -7.11 -2.02 10.83
CA LYS A 102 -7.38 -1.45 12.15
C LYS A 102 -7.41 0.07 12.14
N ASP A 103 -6.47 0.68 11.43
CA ASP A 103 -6.36 2.14 11.35
C ASP A 103 -5.82 2.57 9.98
N PHE A 104 -6.12 3.81 9.59
CA PHE A 104 -5.81 4.36 8.28
C PHE A 104 -5.54 5.86 8.37
N VAL A 105 -4.46 6.33 7.75
CA VAL A 105 -4.13 7.76 7.67
C VAL A 105 -3.56 8.12 6.31
N THR A 106 -3.78 9.36 5.88
CA THR A 106 -3.19 9.94 4.66
C THR A 106 -2.11 10.96 5.02
N VAL A 107 -1.07 11.03 4.19
CA VAL A 107 0.05 11.97 4.31
C VAL A 107 0.33 12.68 2.99
N THR A 108 0.84 13.90 3.04
CA THR A 108 1.07 14.71 1.81
C THR A 108 2.45 14.43 1.23
N HIS A 109 2.72 13.16 0.93
CA HIS A 109 3.96 12.70 0.33
C HIS A 109 3.69 11.91 -0.95
N ALA A 110 4.63 12.01 -1.90
CA ALA A 110 4.65 11.15 -3.07
C ALA A 110 5.27 9.80 -2.75
N HIS A 111 4.89 8.79 -3.53
CA HIS A 111 5.22 7.39 -3.29
C HIS A 111 6.70 7.12 -2.92
N PRO A 112 7.72 7.64 -3.65
CA PRO A 112 9.11 7.35 -3.31
C PRO A 112 9.59 8.03 -2.02
N PHE A 113 8.96 9.13 -1.60
CA PHE A 113 9.37 9.89 -0.41
C PHE A 113 8.64 9.49 0.87
N LEU A 114 7.60 8.66 0.74
CA LEU A 114 6.76 8.27 1.86
C LEU A 114 7.52 7.46 2.91
N MET A 115 8.51 6.65 2.49
CA MET A 115 9.28 5.77 3.39
C MET A 115 10.28 6.53 4.26
N ASP A 116 10.78 7.68 3.81
CA ASP A 116 11.81 8.48 4.50
C ASP A 116 11.21 9.71 5.23
N ALA A 117 9.92 9.95 5.09
CA ALA A 117 9.23 11.08 5.71
C ALA A 117 9.22 10.93 7.24
N PRO A 118 9.74 11.93 8.02
CA PRO A 118 9.75 11.86 9.48
C PRO A 118 8.37 11.62 10.09
N GLU A 119 7.33 12.28 9.56
CA GLU A 119 5.94 12.08 10.01
C GLU A 119 5.45 10.63 9.82
N VAL A 120 5.85 9.98 8.72
CA VAL A 120 5.46 8.59 8.44
C VAL A 120 6.18 7.64 9.39
N ILE A 121 7.45 7.88 9.68
CA ILE A 121 8.23 7.09 10.63
C ILE A 121 7.60 7.17 12.04
N GLU A 122 7.20 8.36 12.47
CA GLU A 122 6.52 8.57 13.75
C GLU A 122 5.17 7.84 13.82
N LEU A 123 4.37 7.92 12.76
CA LEU A 123 3.10 7.20 12.63
C LEU A 123 3.31 5.68 12.70
N VAL A 124 4.33 5.15 12.00
CA VAL A 124 4.69 3.72 12.02
C VAL A 124 5.05 3.29 13.45
N ILE A 125 5.97 4.01 14.11
CA ILE A 125 6.38 3.71 15.49
C ILE A 125 5.17 3.77 16.44
N GLY A 126 4.33 4.79 16.29
CA GLY A 126 3.11 4.98 17.06
C GLY A 126 2.16 3.79 16.93
N PHE A 127 1.90 3.34 15.70
CA PHE A 127 1.04 2.19 15.43
C PHE A 127 1.64 0.89 15.95
N ILE A 128 2.93 0.64 15.75
CA ILE A 128 3.57 -0.57 16.28
C ILE A 128 3.47 -0.62 17.81
N LYS A 129 3.61 0.50 18.51
CA LYS A 129 3.50 0.57 19.98
C LYS A 129 2.07 0.51 20.51
N ARG A 130 1.10 1.10 19.82
CA ARG A 130 -0.25 1.35 20.36
C ARG A 130 -1.40 0.77 19.54
N GLY A 131 -1.16 0.44 18.28
CA GLY A 131 -2.17 -0.03 17.33
C GLY A 131 -3.12 1.06 16.83
N SER A 132 -2.70 2.33 16.89
CA SER A 132 -3.41 3.47 16.30
C SER A 132 -2.42 4.55 15.86
N PHE A 133 -2.82 5.31 14.84
CA PHE A 133 -2.14 6.51 14.34
C PHE A 133 -2.48 7.78 15.13
N ALA A 134 -3.49 7.74 16.00
CA ALA A 134 -3.84 8.90 16.82
C ALA A 134 -2.69 9.32 17.76
N PRO A 135 -2.45 10.63 17.95
CA PRO A 135 -1.52 11.09 18.97
C PRO A 135 -1.99 10.68 20.37
N LEU A 136 -1.09 10.71 21.36
CA LEU A 136 -1.50 10.57 22.75
C LEU A 136 -2.36 11.80 23.08
N SER A 137 -3.61 11.59 23.51
CA SER A 137 -4.38 12.62 24.17
C SER A 137 -3.82 12.80 25.58
N ASP A 138 -3.32 14.01 25.87
CA ASP A 138 -2.92 14.44 27.21
C ASP A 138 -4.12 14.47 28.19
#